data_AF-A0A3B9G591-F1
#
_entry.id   AF-A0A3B9G591-F1
#
_cell.length_a   1.000
_cell.length_b   1.000
_cell.length_c   1.000
_cell.angle_alpha   90.00
_cell.angle_beta   90.00
_cell.angle_gamma   90.00
#
_symmetry.space_group_name_H-M   'P 1'
#
loop_
_entity.id
_entity.type
_entity.pdbx_description
1 polymer ?
#
loop_
_entity_poly.entity_id
_entity_poly.type
_entity_poly.pdbx_seq_one_letter_code
_entity_poly.pdbx_strand_id
1 'polypeptide(L)' 'MTDEMMDIFEKAMEGMTGVEYTPIELLETQLVSGMNYRFLCDAVTVVPGAESRKTIVSIYRDLNGNCSILDITDAE' A
#
# COMPACT_ATOMS: atom_id res chain seq x y z
N MET A 1 4.77 -2.21 11.80
CA MET A 1 3.41 -2.38 11.25
C MET A 1 2.59 -3.24 12.19
N THR A 2 1.28 -3.01 12.35
CA THR A 2 0.39 -3.93 13.10
C THR A 2 -0.22 -4.96 12.14
N ASP A 3 -0.71 -6.08 12.69
CA ASP A 3 -1.34 -7.14 11.89
C ASP A 3 -2.55 -6.64 11.09
N GLU A 4 -3.35 -5.73 11.66
CA GLU A 4 -4.48 -5.11 10.94
C GLU A 4 -4.00 -4.28 9.75
N MET A 5 -2.91 -3.53 9.90
CA MET A 5 -2.39 -2.71 8.80
C MET A 5 -1.77 -3.57 7.70
N MET A 6 -1.15 -4.70 8.06
CA MET A 6 -0.67 -5.68 7.09
C MET A 6 -1.84 -6.33 6.34
N ASP A 7 -2.92 -6.73 7.01
CA ASP A 7 -4.12 -7.30 6.39
C ASP A 7 -4.76 -6.33 5.39
N ILE A 8 -4.88 -5.04 5.74
CA ILE A 8 -5.40 -4.00 4.84
C ILE A 8 -4.51 -3.86 3.60
N PHE A 9 -3.19 -3.85 3.81
CA PHE A 9 -2.24 -3.73 2.72
C PHE A 9 -2.29 -4.93 1.78
N GLU A 10 -2.18 -6.14 2.32
CA GLU A 10 -2.22 -7.39 1.56
C GLU A 10 -3.51 -7.53 0.75
N LYS A 11 -4.67 -7.22 1.35
CA LYS A 11 -5.96 -7.22 0.63
C LYS A 11 -6.00 -6.23 -0.52
N ALA A 12 -5.46 -5.03 -0.33
CA ALA A 12 -5.44 -4.02 -1.40
C ALA A 12 -4.49 -4.40 -2.54
N MET A 13 -3.39 -5.09 -2.22
CA MET A 13 -2.38 -5.52 -3.18
C MET A 13 -2.73 -6.85 -3.87
N GLU A 14 -3.79 -7.54 -3.45
CA GLU A 14 -4.22 -8.80 -4.05
C GLU A 14 -4.47 -8.61 -5.56
N GLY A 15 -3.79 -9.42 -6.37
CA GLY A 15 -3.88 -9.37 -7.83
C GLY A 15 -2.97 -8.35 -8.51
N MET A 16 -2.23 -7.51 -7.78
CA MET A 16 -1.16 -6.69 -8.36
C MET A 16 0.02 -7.57 -8.80
N THR A 17 0.60 -7.25 -9.96
CA THR A 17 1.74 -7.98 -10.54
C THR A 17 2.73 -7.00 -11.19
N GLY A 18 3.98 -7.44 -11.41
CA GLY A 18 5.02 -6.66 -12.09
C GLY A 18 5.88 -5.76 -11.18
N VAL A 19 5.36 -5.37 -10.02
CA VAL A 19 6.09 -4.65 -8.97
C VAL A 19 5.73 -5.26 -7.62
N GLU A 20 6.74 -5.57 -6.81
CA GLU A 20 6.58 -5.97 -5.42
C GLU A 20 6.64 -4.74 -4.53
N TYR A 21 5.60 -4.53 -3.72
CA TYR A 21 5.53 -3.44 -2.77
C TYR A 21 5.57 -4.00 -1.35
N THR A 22 6.51 -3.52 -0.54
CA THR A 22 6.70 -3.92 0.85
C THR A 22 6.41 -2.72 1.75
N PRO A 23 5.38 -2.76 2.61
CA PRO A 23 5.04 -1.64 3.48
C PRO A 23 6.08 -1.50 4.60
N ILE A 24 6.63 -0.30 4.75
CA ILE A 24 7.64 0.05 5.75
C ILE A 24 6.96 0.70 6.97
N GLU A 25 6.11 1.69 6.71
CA GLU A 25 5.49 2.53 7.73
C GLU A 25 4.11 3.03 7.27
N LEU A 26 3.19 3.19 8.22
CA LEU A 26 1.93 3.89 8.02
C LEU A 26 2.16 5.39 8.29
N LEU A 27 2.03 6.21 7.26
CA LEU A 27 2.25 7.65 7.33
C LEU A 27 1.02 8.40 7.85
N GLU A 28 -0.16 8.00 7.39
CA GLU A 28 -1.40 8.74 7.64
C GLU A 28 -2.61 7.82 7.61
N THR A 29 -3.61 8.16 8.43
CA THR A 29 -4.96 7.61 8.35
C THR A 29 -5.96 8.76 8.27
N GLN A 30 -7.04 8.55 7.52
CA GLN A 30 -8.07 9.58 7.35
C GLN A 30 -9.46 8.94 7.35
N LEU A 31 -10.29 9.36 8.31
CA LEU A 31 -11.69 8.94 8.41
C LEU A 31 -12.53 9.64 7.33
N VAL A 32 -13.27 8.83 6.57
CA VAL A 32 -14.24 9.26 5.55
C VAL A 32 -15.52 8.43 5.69
N SER A 33 -16.25 8.15 4.62
CA SER A 33 -17.27 7.07 4.61
C SER A 33 -16.58 5.70 4.50
N GLY A 34 -15.72 5.38 5.46
CA GLY A 34 -14.68 4.34 5.40
C GLY A 34 -13.37 4.90 5.96
N MET A 35 -12.24 4.32 5.59
CA MET A 35 -10.93 4.79 6.06
C MET A 35 -9.90 4.79 4.93
N ASN A 36 -9.19 5.89 4.74
CA ASN A 36 -8.01 5.95 3.90
C ASN A 36 -6.75 5.69 4.74
N TYR A 37 -5.78 5.02 4.15
CA TYR A 37 -4.46 4.73 4.71
C TYR A 37 -3.39 5.12 3.71
N ARG A 38 -2.28 5.68 4.18
CA ARG A 38 -1.11 5.96 3.34
C ARG A 38 0.10 5.23 3.90
N PHE A 39 0.67 4.34 3.11
CA PHE A 39 1.84 3.54 3.48
C PHE A 39 3.07 4.04 2.73
N LEU A 40 4.17 4.22 3.44
CA LEU A 40 5.49 4.27 2.81
C LEU A 40 5.90 2.84 2.47
N CYS A 41 6.25 2.59 1.22
CA CYS A 41 6.62 1.27 0.71
C CYS A 41 7.98 1.31 0.01
N ASP A 42 8.72 0.22 0.13
CA ASP A 42 9.74 -0.15 -0.86
C ASP A 42 9.04 -0.79 -2.05
N ALA A 43 9.36 -0.32 -3.25
CA ALA A 43 8.84 -0.87 -4.50
C ALA A 43 9.99 -1.38 -5.37
N VAL A 44 9.92 -2.66 -5.73
CA VAL A 44 10.93 -3.35 -6.54
C VAL A 44 10.26 -3.96 -7.76
N THR A 45 10.73 -3.64 -8.97
CA THR A 45 10.24 -4.33 -10.18
C THR A 45 10.72 -5.78 -10.15
N VAL A 46 9.87 -6.72 -10.58
CA VAL A 46 10.17 -8.17 -10.48
C VAL A 46 11.19 -8.68 -11.52
N VAL A 47 12.13 -7.83 -11.93
CA VAL A 47 13.22 -8.14 -12.87
C VAL A 47 14.56 -8.26 -12.14
N PRO A 48 15.46 -9.17 -12.54
CA PRO A 48 16.77 -9.30 -11.92
C PRO A 48 17.58 -7.99 -11.97
N GLY A 49 18.10 -7.55 -10.83
CA GLY A 49 18.93 -6.34 -10.72
C GLY A 49 18.15 -5.03 -10.64
N ALA A 50 16.83 -5.08 -10.44
CA ALA A 50 16.03 -3.88 -10.17
C ALA A 50 16.46 -3.17 -8.89
N GLU A 51 16.56 -1.84 -8.96
CA GLU A 51 16.75 -1.00 -7.78
C GLU A 51 15.42 -0.80 -7.04
N SER A 52 15.48 -0.77 -5.71
CA SER A 52 14.32 -0.40 -4.88
C SER A 52 14.12 1.10 -4.92
N ARG A 53 12.85 1.52 -5.03
CA ARG A 53 12.43 2.92 -4.88
C ARG A 53 11.44 3.07 -3.74
N LYS A 54 11.41 4.24 -3.11
CA LYS A 54 10.41 4.58 -2.11
C LYS A 54 9.14 5.08 -2.81
N THR A 55 8.00 4.55 -2.38
CA THR A 55 6.69 4.92 -2.91
C THR A 55 5.70 5.15 -1.76
N ILE A 56 4.67 5.95 -2.00
CA ILE A 56 3.52 6.08 -1.11
C ILE A 56 2.35 5.37 -1.78
N VAL A 57 1.87 4.31 -1.13
CA VAL A 57 0.68 3.57 -1.55
C VAL A 57 -0.51 4.05 -0.72
N SER A 58 -1.52 4.59 -1.38
CA SER A 58 -2.75 5.05 -0.74
C SER A 58 -3.85 4.00 -0.93
N ILE A 59 -4.46 3.57 0.16
CA ILE A 59 -5.47 2.49 0.20
C ILE A 59 -6.75 3.03 0.84
N TYR A 60 -7.89 2.66 0.26
CA TYR A 60 -9.20 2.87 0.85
C TYR A 60 -9.78 1.55 1.34
N ARG A 61 -10.28 1.55 2.58
CA ARG A 61 -11.06 0.47 3.19
C ARG A 61 -12.51 0.92 3.34
N ASP A 62 -13.43 0.18 2.73
CA ASP A 62 -14.87 0.43 2.88
C ASP A 62 -15.41 -0.05 4.25
N LEU A 63 -16.67 0.25 4.53
CA LEU A 63 -17.33 -0.16 5.78
C LEU A 63 -17.55 -1.67 5.92
N ASN A 64 -17.41 -2.43 4.83
CA ASN A 64 -17.51 -3.90 4.81
C ASN A 64 -16.13 -4.58 4.96
N GLY A 65 -15.04 -3.80 4.97
CA GLY A 65 -13.68 -4.29 5.09
C GLY A 65 -12.99 -4.63 3.76
N ASN A 66 -13.59 -4.30 2.61
CA ASN A 66 -12.93 -4.43 1.31
C ASN A 66 -11.87 -3.33 1.18
N CYS A 67 -10.69 -3.68 0.66
CA CYS A 67 -9.58 -2.76 0.50
C CYS A 67 -9.26 -2.59 -0.98
N SER A 68 -8.93 -1.36 -1.38
CA SER A 68 -8.61 -1.02 -2.78
C SER A 68 -7.54 0.06 -2.83
N ILE A 69 -6.66 -0.04 -3.83
CA ILE A 69 -5.65 0.99 -4.07
C ILE A 69 -6.33 2.22 -4.66
N LEU A 70 -6.09 3.37 -4.04
CA LEU A 70 -6.50 4.67 -4.56
C LEU A 70 -5.44 5.24 -5.49
N ASP A 71 -4.18 5.19 -5.07
CA ASP A 71 -3.06 5.83 -5.77
C ASP A 71 -1.72 5.24 -5.33
N ILE A 72 -0.71 5.33 -6.21
CA ILE A 72 0.68 5.00 -5.92
C ILE A 72 1.56 6.11 -6.50
N THR A 73 2.27 6.82 -5.63
CA THR A 73 3.20 7.88 -6.02
C THR A 73 4.62 7.54 -5.59
N ASP A 74 5.63 8.03 -6.30
CA ASP A 74 6.99 7.99 -5.76
C ASP A 74 7.09 8.89 -4.52
N ALA A 75 7.93 8.50 -3.56
CA ALA A 75 8.24 9.32 -2.40
C ALA A 75 9.48 10.17 -2.76
N GLU A 76 9.27 11.47 -2.97
CA GLU A 76 10.34 12.46 -3.22
C GLU A 76 11.25 12.68 -2.00
#